data_AF-A0A353DBJ8-F1
#
_entry.id   AF-A0A353DBJ8-F1
#
_cell.length_a   1.000
_cell.length_b   1.000
_cell.length_c   1.000
_cell.angle_alpha   90.00
_cell.angle_beta   90.00
_cell.angle_gamma   90.00
#
_symmetry.space_group_name_H-M   'P 1'
#
loop_
_entity.id
_entity.type
_entity.pdbx_description
1 polymer ?
#
loop_
_entity_poly.entity_id
_entity_poly.type
_entity_poly.pdbx_seq_one_letter_code
_entity_poly.pdbx_strand_id
1 'polypeptide(L)'
;LVSAYARSPRYWPTAAGLIHDDAEALRRMSPAELMATFFKRYLRQLLERPETLDVMAWEALTRNPLTRAIEAGRERTALEFFELMDQDPPADVDLTALVLFIAGGIHFLAVRSRTMDCLGGVDLTSPAGWRRIEELIDFLLARSLGGVPAPQPGSAASE
;
A
#
# COMPACT_ATOMS: atom_id res chain seq x y z
N LEU A 1 7.37 -16.41 -19.21
CA LEU A 1 6.42 -15.38 -19.68
C LEU A 1 5.69 -14.69 -18.52
N VAL A 2 4.95 -15.41 -17.66
CA VAL A 2 4.20 -14.77 -16.55
C VAL A 2 5.09 -14.02 -15.54
N SER A 3 6.28 -14.53 -15.20
CA SER A 3 7.22 -13.77 -14.36
C SER A 3 7.73 -12.47 -15.01
N ALA A 4 7.78 -12.41 -16.35
CA ALA A 4 8.13 -11.17 -17.05
C ALA A 4 6.93 -10.21 -17.10
N TYR A 5 5.72 -10.74 -17.28
CA TYR A 5 4.48 -9.97 -17.18
C TYR A 5 4.32 -9.34 -15.78
N ALA A 6 4.50 -10.13 -14.72
CA ALA A 6 4.41 -9.72 -13.31
C ALA A 6 5.40 -8.60 -12.91
N ARG A 7 6.45 -8.38 -13.70
CA ARG A 7 7.47 -7.35 -13.45
C ARG A 7 7.47 -6.26 -14.52
N SER A 8 6.53 -6.30 -15.44
CA SER A 8 6.50 -5.36 -16.55
C SER A 8 5.97 -4.00 -16.07
N PRO A 9 6.72 -2.89 -16.27
CA PRO A 9 6.25 -1.55 -15.91
C PRO A 9 5.02 -1.11 -16.70
N ARG A 10 4.73 -1.80 -17.82
CA ARG A 10 3.50 -1.62 -18.59
C ARG A 10 2.25 -2.00 -17.81
N TYR A 11 2.32 -3.06 -17.02
CA TYR A 11 1.16 -3.62 -16.32
C TYR A 11 1.22 -3.39 -14.82
N TRP A 12 2.39 -3.23 -14.23
CA TRP A 12 2.52 -3.11 -12.77
C TRP A 12 3.29 -1.84 -12.40
N PRO A 13 2.91 -1.16 -11.31
CA PRO A 13 3.81 -0.22 -10.67
C PRO A 13 5.15 -0.90 -10.37
N THR A 14 6.26 -0.18 -10.53
CA THR A 14 7.61 -0.67 -10.23
C THR A 14 8.30 0.27 -9.25
N ALA A 15 9.31 -0.20 -8.52
CA ALA A 15 10.03 0.64 -7.57
C ALA A 15 10.64 1.86 -8.28
N ALA A 16 11.30 1.66 -9.43
CA ALA A 16 11.81 2.76 -10.25
C ALA A 16 10.72 3.77 -10.65
N GLY A 17 9.53 3.31 -11.04
CA GLY A 17 8.40 4.19 -11.37
C GLY A 17 7.77 4.86 -10.13
N LEU A 18 7.94 4.32 -8.93
CA LEU A 18 7.46 4.95 -7.70
C LEU A 18 8.48 5.94 -7.15
N ILE A 19 9.78 5.70 -7.37
CA ILE A 19 10.90 6.54 -6.93
C ILE A 19 11.09 7.74 -7.87
N HIS A 20 11.01 7.53 -9.19
CA HIS A 20 11.39 8.54 -10.20
C HIS A 20 12.77 9.16 -9.87
N ASP A 21 12.90 10.48 -9.91
CA ASP A 21 14.13 11.22 -9.60
C ASP A 21 14.20 11.68 -8.13
N ASP A 22 13.30 11.18 -7.27
CA ASP A 22 13.12 11.66 -5.89
C ASP A 22 13.92 10.87 -4.84
N ALA A 23 14.80 9.94 -5.24
CA ALA A 23 15.42 8.97 -4.32
C ALA A 23 16.06 9.62 -3.07
N GLU A 24 16.78 10.73 -3.23
CA GLU A 24 17.38 11.45 -2.11
C GLU A 24 16.34 12.13 -1.20
N ALA A 25 15.25 12.64 -1.77
CA ALA A 25 14.18 13.25 -0.99
C ALA A 25 13.42 12.19 -0.18
N LEU A 26 13.18 11.02 -0.78
CA LEU A 26 12.54 9.88 -0.13
C LEU A 26 13.37 9.35 1.04
N ARG A 27 14.70 9.22 0.89
CA ARG A 27 15.60 8.78 1.98
C ARG A 27 15.57 9.68 3.21
N ARG A 28 15.28 10.97 3.04
CA ARG A 28 15.20 11.94 4.14
C ARG A 28 13.86 11.89 4.89
N MET A 29 12.89 11.15 4.41
CA MET A 29 11.58 11.00 5.06
C MET A 29 11.68 10.11 6.29
N SER A 30 10.82 10.38 7.29
CA SER A 30 10.58 9.41 8.36
C SER A 30 9.97 8.12 7.81
N PRO A 31 10.05 6.99 8.53
CA PRO A 31 9.42 5.73 8.11
C PRO A 31 7.92 5.89 7.78
N ALA A 32 7.20 6.68 8.58
CA ALA A 32 5.79 6.97 8.35
C ALA A 32 5.53 7.67 7.02
N GLU A 33 6.28 8.75 6.75
CA GLU A 33 6.15 9.54 5.53
C GLU A 33 6.55 8.74 4.28
N LEU A 34 7.62 7.94 4.38
CA LEU A 34 8.10 7.11 3.29
C LEU A 34 7.07 6.02 2.92
N MET A 35 6.53 5.33 3.93
CA MET A 35 5.49 4.31 3.72
C MET A 35 4.19 4.91 3.18
N ALA A 36 3.79 6.08 3.69
CA ALA A 36 2.59 6.73 3.19
C ALA A 36 2.78 7.17 1.73
N THR A 37 3.96 7.68 1.40
CA THR A 37 4.33 8.02 0.03
C THR A 37 4.28 6.81 -0.89
N PHE A 38 4.81 5.66 -0.46
CA PHE A 38 4.71 4.41 -1.21
C PHE A 38 3.25 4.06 -1.53
N PHE A 39 2.40 3.91 -0.52
CA PHE A 39 1.03 3.46 -0.73
C PHE A 39 0.20 4.42 -1.57
N LYS A 40 0.38 5.74 -1.38
CA LYS A 40 -0.30 6.75 -2.19
C LYS A 40 0.15 6.72 -3.66
N ARG A 41 1.46 6.69 -3.92
CA ARG A 41 1.99 6.59 -5.29
C ARG A 41 1.57 5.28 -5.95
N TYR A 42 1.62 4.18 -5.21
CA TYR A 42 1.23 2.85 -5.68
C TYR A 42 -0.26 2.78 -6.04
N LEU A 43 -1.14 3.28 -5.16
CA LEU A 43 -2.58 3.35 -5.42
C LEU A 43 -2.88 4.15 -6.69
N ARG A 44 -2.30 5.35 -6.85
CA ARG A 44 -2.51 6.18 -8.05
C ARG A 44 -2.08 5.45 -9.32
N GLN A 45 -0.91 4.83 -9.32
CA GLN A 45 -0.44 4.05 -10.47
C GLN A 45 -1.32 2.83 -10.76
N LEU A 46 -1.88 2.17 -9.74
CA LEU A 46 -2.86 1.09 -9.97
C LEU A 46 -4.15 1.58 -10.62
N LEU A 47 -4.68 2.73 -10.18
CA LEU A 47 -5.92 3.30 -10.71
C LEU A 47 -5.79 3.70 -12.19
N GLU A 48 -4.58 4.02 -12.65
CA GLU A 48 -4.27 4.28 -14.06
C GLU A 48 -4.24 3.01 -14.94
N ARG A 49 -4.35 1.81 -14.34
CA ARG A 49 -4.13 0.51 -15.01
C ARG A 49 -5.37 -0.39 -14.87
N PRO A 50 -6.46 -0.13 -15.61
CA PRO A 50 -7.72 -0.88 -15.47
C PRO A 50 -7.57 -2.39 -15.76
N GLU A 51 -6.73 -2.75 -16.74
CA GLU A 51 -6.46 -4.14 -17.12
C GLU A 51 -5.77 -4.91 -15.98
N THR A 52 -4.90 -4.24 -15.23
CA THR A 52 -4.21 -4.80 -14.07
C THR A 52 -5.18 -5.06 -12.93
N LEU A 53 -6.13 -4.14 -12.72
CA LEU A 53 -7.19 -4.30 -11.72
C LEU A 53 -8.13 -5.46 -12.08
N ASP A 54 -8.43 -5.68 -13.37
CA ASP A 54 -9.17 -6.87 -13.83
C ASP A 54 -8.42 -8.17 -13.51
N VAL A 55 -7.10 -8.20 -13.71
CA VAL A 55 -6.27 -9.35 -13.31
C VAL A 55 -6.33 -9.54 -11.80
N MET A 56 -6.13 -8.48 -11.00
CA MET A 56 -6.19 -8.56 -9.53
C MET A 56 -7.55 -9.04 -9.02
N ALA A 57 -8.65 -8.64 -9.66
CA ALA A 57 -9.99 -9.14 -9.34
C ALA A 57 -10.10 -10.66 -9.56
N TRP A 58 -9.53 -11.16 -10.66
CA TRP A 58 -9.47 -12.60 -10.93
C TRP A 58 -8.57 -13.35 -9.94
N GLU A 59 -7.43 -12.76 -9.53
CA GLU A 59 -6.52 -13.36 -8.54
C GLU A 59 -7.19 -13.58 -7.19
N ALA A 60 -8.11 -12.72 -6.79
CA ALA A 60 -8.87 -12.87 -5.55
C ALA A 60 -9.76 -14.13 -5.52
N LEU A 61 -10.10 -14.66 -6.69
CA LEU A 61 -10.94 -15.86 -6.84
C LEU A 61 -10.13 -17.12 -7.19
N THR A 62 -8.85 -16.96 -7.58
CA THR A 62 -8.04 -18.05 -8.13
C THR A 62 -6.64 -18.08 -7.53
N ARG A 63 -6.25 -19.22 -6.95
CA ARG A 63 -4.88 -19.47 -6.47
C ARG A 63 -4.20 -20.52 -7.35
N ASN A 64 -3.16 -20.13 -8.08
CA ASN A 64 -2.34 -21.03 -8.88
C ASN A 64 -0.89 -20.49 -8.99
N PRO A 65 0.05 -21.22 -9.62
CA PRO A 65 1.44 -20.76 -9.74
C PRO A 65 1.61 -19.41 -10.43
N LEU A 66 0.69 -19.01 -11.31
CA LEU A 66 0.73 -17.73 -12.01
C LEU A 66 0.35 -16.57 -11.08
N THR A 67 -0.72 -16.72 -10.30
CA THR A 67 -1.16 -15.67 -9.35
C THR A 67 -0.16 -15.47 -8.22
N ARG A 68 0.53 -16.56 -7.81
CA ARG A 68 1.69 -16.46 -6.90
C ARG A 68 2.85 -15.67 -7.50
N ALA A 69 3.14 -15.85 -8.79
CA ALA A 69 4.24 -15.14 -9.44
C ALA A 69 3.97 -13.64 -9.60
N ILE A 70 2.70 -13.27 -9.81
CA ILE A 70 2.24 -11.89 -9.87
C ILE A 70 2.29 -11.23 -8.48
N GLU A 71 1.78 -11.91 -7.44
CA GLU A 71 1.88 -11.47 -6.05
C GLU A 71 3.34 -11.20 -5.64
N ALA A 72 4.25 -12.14 -5.92
CA ALA A 72 5.67 -11.99 -5.65
C ALA A 72 6.33 -10.83 -6.43
N GLY A 73 5.75 -10.40 -7.56
CA GLY A 73 6.18 -9.19 -8.28
C GLY A 73 5.85 -7.91 -7.50
N ARG A 74 4.64 -7.86 -6.91
CA ARG A 74 4.21 -6.74 -6.06
C ARG A 74 4.98 -6.68 -4.75
N GLU A 75 5.19 -7.81 -4.09
CA GLU A 75 6.01 -7.89 -2.87
C GLU A 75 7.43 -7.36 -3.12
N ARG A 76 8.06 -7.80 -4.22
CA ARG A 76 9.38 -7.32 -4.61
C ARG A 76 9.39 -5.80 -4.84
N THR A 77 8.37 -5.25 -5.51
CA THR A 77 8.26 -3.81 -5.74
C THR A 77 8.21 -3.02 -4.43
N ALA A 78 7.48 -3.53 -3.43
CA ALA A 78 7.42 -2.90 -2.11
C ALA A 78 8.77 -2.99 -1.39
N LEU A 79 9.42 -4.16 -1.39
CA LEU A 79 10.73 -4.36 -0.79
C LEU A 79 11.79 -3.43 -1.40
N GLU A 80 11.89 -3.39 -2.73
CA GLU A 80 12.82 -2.52 -3.46
C GLU A 80 12.57 -1.03 -3.15
N PHE A 81 11.32 -0.61 -2.98
CA PHE A 81 11.02 0.77 -2.59
C PHE A 81 11.45 1.06 -1.14
N PHE A 82 11.18 0.13 -0.23
CA PHE A 82 11.52 0.29 1.19
C PHE A 82 13.00 0.15 1.51
N GLU A 83 13.85 -0.28 0.56
CA GLU A 83 15.31 -0.14 0.65
C GLU A 83 15.78 1.33 0.78
N LEU A 84 14.92 2.30 0.48
CA LEU A 84 15.18 3.73 0.72
C LEU A 84 14.99 4.16 2.18
N MET A 85 14.49 3.27 3.05
CA MET A 85 14.25 3.57 4.46
C MET A 85 15.57 3.55 5.24
N ASP A 86 16.09 4.72 5.60
CA ASP A 86 17.35 4.84 6.36
C ASP A 86 17.15 4.70 7.88
N GLN A 87 15.91 4.84 8.36
CA GLN A 87 15.56 4.77 9.78
C GLN A 87 14.72 3.53 10.05
N ASP A 88 15.06 2.76 11.08
CA ASP A 88 14.23 1.62 11.47
C ASP A 88 12.86 2.10 12.01
N PRO A 89 11.75 1.47 11.61
CA PRO A 89 10.45 1.71 12.22
C PRO A 89 10.43 1.23 13.68
N PRO A 90 9.53 1.76 14.53
CA PRO A 90 9.44 1.33 15.94
C PRO A 90 9.23 -0.18 16.08
N ALA A 91 10.01 -0.82 16.96
CA ALA A 91 10.02 -2.27 17.14
C ALA A 91 8.76 -2.84 17.82
N ASP A 92 7.97 -1.99 18.48
CA ASP A 92 6.71 -2.34 19.15
C ASP A 92 5.50 -2.37 18.20
N VAL A 93 5.69 -2.03 16.93
CA VAL A 93 4.65 -2.06 15.91
C VAL A 93 4.75 -3.35 15.10
N ASP A 94 3.65 -4.09 14.98
CA ASP A 94 3.54 -5.16 13.98
C ASP A 94 3.44 -4.54 12.58
N LEU A 95 4.61 -4.21 12.02
CA LEU A 95 4.73 -3.58 10.72
C LEU A 95 4.14 -4.46 9.61
N THR A 96 4.25 -5.78 9.75
CA THR A 96 3.75 -6.72 8.76
C THR A 96 2.22 -6.66 8.70
N ALA A 97 1.56 -6.72 9.85
CA ALA A 97 0.10 -6.60 9.92
C ALA A 97 -0.39 -5.22 9.43
N LEU A 98 0.31 -4.14 9.80
CA LEU A 98 -0.03 -2.78 9.35
C LEU A 98 0.06 -2.64 7.83
N VAL A 99 1.18 -3.09 7.24
CA VAL A 99 1.39 -3.09 5.78
C VAL A 99 0.34 -3.93 5.09
N LEU A 100 0.06 -5.15 5.58
CA LEU A 100 -0.95 -6.03 5.02
C LEU A 100 -2.34 -5.38 5.04
N PHE A 101 -2.72 -4.74 6.14
CA PHE A 101 -4.01 -4.08 6.27
C PHE A 101 -4.17 -2.92 5.28
N ILE A 102 -3.16 -2.05 5.19
CA ILE A 102 -3.20 -0.92 4.26
C ILE A 102 -3.16 -1.41 2.81
N ALA A 103 -2.26 -2.33 2.47
CA ALA A 103 -2.14 -2.91 1.14
C ALA A 103 -3.45 -3.61 0.71
N GLY A 104 -4.03 -4.42 1.60
CA GLY A 104 -5.31 -5.09 1.38
C GLY A 104 -6.45 -4.09 1.16
N GLY A 105 -6.51 -3.03 1.97
CA GLY A 105 -7.48 -1.96 1.83
C GLY A 105 -7.39 -1.25 0.47
N ILE A 106 -6.18 -0.80 0.08
CA ILE A 106 -6.01 -0.12 -1.21
C ILE A 106 -6.28 -1.05 -2.40
N HIS A 107 -5.87 -2.32 -2.35
CA HIS A 107 -6.14 -3.29 -3.41
C HIS A 107 -7.64 -3.54 -3.54
N PHE A 108 -8.32 -3.76 -2.42
CA PHE A 108 -9.76 -3.98 -2.42
C PHE A 108 -10.51 -2.77 -2.99
N LEU A 109 -10.18 -1.55 -2.53
CA LEU A 109 -10.80 -0.33 -3.02
C LEU A 109 -10.53 -0.10 -4.51
N ALA A 110 -9.28 -0.26 -4.96
CA ALA A 110 -8.90 -0.07 -6.35
C ALA A 110 -9.57 -1.11 -7.28
N VAL A 111 -9.70 -2.37 -6.85
CA VAL A 111 -10.44 -3.37 -7.63
C VAL A 111 -11.93 -3.05 -7.65
N ARG A 112 -12.52 -2.63 -6.52
CA ARG A 112 -13.96 -2.33 -6.43
C ARG A 112 -14.36 -1.08 -7.21
N SER A 113 -13.48 -0.09 -7.35
CA SER A 113 -13.75 1.12 -8.14
C SER A 113 -14.05 0.84 -9.61
N ARG A 114 -13.67 -0.34 -10.13
CA ARG A 114 -14.05 -0.76 -11.48
C ARG A 114 -15.53 -1.04 -11.70
N THR A 115 -16.27 -1.29 -10.62
CA THR A 115 -17.68 -1.70 -10.68
C THR A 115 -18.58 -0.91 -9.75
N MET A 116 -18.01 -0.07 -8.87
CA MET A 116 -18.74 0.68 -7.86
C MET A 116 -18.26 2.12 -7.85
N ASP A 117 -19.21 3.05 -8.04
CA ASP A 117 -18.91 4.47 -7.99
C ASP A 117 -18.74 4.97 -6.55
N CYS A 118 -19.39 4.33 -5.58
CA CYS A 118 -19.34 4.70 -4.17
C CYS A 118 -19.30 3.45 -3.29
N LEU A 119 -18.48 3.49 -2.25
CA LEU A 119 -18.37 2.43 -1.26
C LEU A 119 -18.23 3.02 0.14
N GLY A 120 -19.11 2.63 1.06
CA GLY A 120 -19.07 3.13 2.44
C GLY A 120 -19.19 4.66 2.57
N GLY A 121 -19.80 5.33 1.58
CA GLY A 121 -19.89 6.80 1.54
C GLY A 121 -18.63 7.51 1.00
N VAL A 122 -17.69 6.77 0.43
CA VAL A 122 -16.54 7.31 -0.33
C VAL A 122 -16.80 7.12 -1.82
N ASP A 123 -16.79 8.21 -2.57
CA ASP A 123 -16.87 8.21 -4.02
C ASP A 123 -15.52 7.76 -4.62
N LEU A 124 -15.52 6.64 -5.33
CA LEU A 124 -14.34 6.02 -5.93
C LEU A 124 -14.06 6.51 -7.35
N THR A 125 -14.88 7.43 -7.86
CA THR A 125 -14.72 8.04 -9.19
C THR A 125 -14.15 9.45 -9.12
N SER A 126 -14.19 10.10 -7.96
CA SER A 126 -13.71 11.48 -7.79
C SER A 126 -12.35 11.58 -7.11
N PRO A 127 -11.53 12.59 -7.51
CA PRO A 127 -10.28 12.90 -6.80
C PRO A 127 -10.48 13.20 -5.32
N ALA A 128 -11.64 13.76 -4.94
CA ALA A 128 -11.95 14.09 -3.55
C ALA A 128 -12.14 12.84 -2.70
N GLY A 129 -12.79 11.80 -3.22
CA GLY A 129 -12.94 10.54 -2.48
C GLY A 129 -11.62 9.79 -2.32
N TRP A 130 -10.77 9.75 -3.35
CA TRP A 130 -9.43 9.17 -3.23
C TRP A 130 -8.54 9.94 -2.24
N ARG A 131 -8.64 11.27 -2.20
CA ARG A 131 -7.92 12.09 -1.21
C ARG A 131 -8.26 11.69 0.23
N ARG A 132 -9.53 11.37 0.53
CA ARG A 132 -9.93 10.89 1.87
C ARG A 132 -9.23 9.58 2.25
N ILE A 133 -8.99 8.69 1.28
CA ILE A 133 -8.25 7.44 1.51
C ILE A 133 -6.77 7.74 1.75
N GLU A 134 -6.18 8.62 0.95
CA GLU A 134 -4.79 9.04 1.11
C GLU A 134 -4.51 9.71 2.47
N GLU A 135 -5.41 10.59 2.91
CA GLU A 135 -5.36 11.24 4.23
C GLU A 135 -5.49 10.22 5.37
N LEU A 136 -6.32 9.18 5.21
CA LEU A 136 -6.43 8.09 6.17
C LEU A 136 -5.12 7.28 6.25
N ILE A 137 -4.46 7.02 5.11
CA ILE A 137 -3.16 6.34 5.08
C ILE A 137 -2.12 7.16 5.85
N ASP A 138 -2.05 8.47 5.59
CA ASP A 138 -1.16 9.39 6.32
C ASP A 138 -1.43 9.33 7.82
N PHE A 139 -2.71 9.41 8.23
CA PHE A 139 -3.11 9.33 9.62
C PHE A 139 -2.70 8.02 10.28
N LEU A 140 -3.01 6.87 9.67
CA LEU A 140 -2.72 5.55 10.26
C LEU A 140 -1.23 5.32 10.44
N LEU A 141 -0.42 5.68 9.44
CA LEU A 141 1.04 5.50 9.50
C LEU A 141 1.69 6.46 10.49
N ALA A 142 1.29 7.74 10.48
CA ALA A 142 1.78 8.71 11.44
C ALA A 142 1.44 8.29 12.88
N ARG A 143 0.23 7.76 13.11
CA ARG A 143 -0.17 7.33 14.47
C ARG A 143 0.52 6.05 14.92
N SER A 144 0.68 5.10 14.01
CA SER A 144 1.28 3.80 14.34
C SER A 144 2.79 3.92 14.52
N LEU A 145 3.46 4.73 13.70
CA LEU A 145 4.92 4.83 13.67
C LEU A 145 5.47 6.08 14.38
N GLY A 146 4.61 7.04 14.76
CA GLY A 146 4.97 8.27 15.46
C GLY A 146 5.22 8.11 16.96
N GLY A 147 5.30 6.88 17.48
CA GLY A 147 5.75 6.61 18.85
C GLY A 147 4.76 6.98 19.96
N VAL A 148 3.45 6.85 19.74
CA VAL A 148 2.52 6.92 20.89
C VAL A 148 2.52 5.55 21.58
N PRO A 149 2.90 5.47 22.86
CA PRO A 149 2.96 4.19 23.56
C PRO A 149 1.61 3.49 23.47
N ALA A 150 1.63 2.20 23.12
CA ALA A 150 0.46 1.36 23.27
C ALA A 150 -0.05 1.46 24.73
N PRO A 151 -1.36 1.66 24.96
CA PRO A 151 -1.89 1.61 26.32
C PRO A 151 -1.56 0.22 26.89
N GLN A 152 -0.83 0.19 28.01
CA GLN A 152 -0.49 -1.07 28.65
C GLN A 152 -1.78 -1.79 29.08
N PRO A 153 -1.97 -3.07 28.71
CA PRO A 153 -3.08 -3.85 29.22
C PRO A 153 -2.80 -4.19 30.70
N GLY A 154 -3.20 -3.32 31.62
CA GLY A 154 -2.92 -3.56 33.05
C GLY A 154 -3.28 -2.47 34.06
N SER A 155 -4.09 -1.46 33.74
CA SER A 155 -4.53 -0.46 34.73
C SER A 155 -6.05 -0.30 34.75
N ALA A 156 -6.77 -1.42 34.75
CA ALA A 156 -8.20 -1.47 35.04
C ALA A 156 -8.50 -2.70 35.92
N ALA A 157 -7.76 -2.83 37.02
CA ALA A 157 -8.08 -3.74 38.11
C ALA A 157 -7.30 -3.29 39.36
N SER A 158 -7.76 -2.22 40.01
CA SER A 158 -7.65 -1.95 41.46
C SER A 158 -8.10 -0.52 41.70
N GLU A 159 -9.41 -0.33 41.89
CA GLU A 159 -10.03 0.50 42.96
C GLU A 159 -11.56 0.45 42.81
#